data_AF-A0A060YJ02-F1
#
_entry.id   AF-A0A060YJ02-F1
#
_cell.length_a   1.000
_cell.length_b   1.000
_cell.length_c   1.000
_cell.angle_alpha   90.00
_cell.angle_beta   90.00
_cell.angle_gamma   90.00
#
_symmetry.space_group_name_H-M   'P 1'
#
loop_
_entity.id
_entity.type
_entity.pdbx_description
1 polymer ?
#
loop_
_entity_poly.entity_id
_entity_poly.type
_entity_poly.pdbx_seq_one_letter_code
_entity_poly.pdbx_strand_id
1 'polypeptide(L)'
;MVVPGSQHIEDKMYHPPEGLQKDAHVPDFNCYLELYKKSIEEPDAFWKEVASDFYWKKPPTGQILQYNFDVTKGNIYVKCMEGATTNMCYNVLDRNVKDKNLGERVAFY
;
A
#
# COMPACT_ATOMS: atom_id res chain seq x y z
N MET A 1 -42.57 0.82 -30.80
CA MET A 1 -41.62 0.70 -29.67
C MET A 1 -40.45 1.62 -29.99
N VAL A 2 -40.42 2.81 -29.40
CA VAL A 2 -39.37 3.80 -29.62
C VAL A 2 -38.24 3.40 -28.67
N VAL A 3 -37.09 3.00 -29.19
CA VAL A 3 -35.90 2.75 -28.37
C VAL A 3 -35.33 4.13 -28.05
N PRO A 4 -35.38 4.61 -26.79
CA PRO A 4 -34.79 5.89 -26.44
C PRO A 4 -33.28 5.78 -26.66
N GLY A 5 -32.73 6.74 -27.39
CA GLY A 5 -31.35 6.75 -27.83
C GLY A 5 -30.38 6.47 -26.69
N SER A 6 -29.37 5.65 -27.00
CA SER A 6 -28.17 5.47 -26.19
C SER A 6 -27.60 6.84 -25.87
N GLN A 7 -27.86 7.34 -24.66
CA GLN A 7 -27.13 8.47 -24.12
C GLN A 7 -25.68 8.01 -24.03
N HIS A 8 -24.81 8.59 -24.86
CA HIS A 8 -23.39 8.55 -24.64
C HIS A 8 -23.17 9.11 -23.23
N ILE A 9 -22.84 8.23 -22.27
CA ILE A 9 -22.33 8.66 -20.98
C ILE A 9 -20.98 9.27 -21.30
N GLU A 10 -20.91 10.59 -21.40
CA GLU A 10 -19.62 11.28 -21.38
C GLU A 10 -18.91 10.87 -20.10
N ASP A 11 -17.68 10.36 -20.21
CA ASP A 11 -16.83 10.04 -19.08
C ASP A 11 -16.48 11.33 -18.34
N LYS A 12 -17.40 11.76 -17.46
CA LYS A 12 -17.24 12.95 -16.65
C LYS A 12 -16.18 12.66 -15.58
N MET A 13 -14.97 13.16 -15.81
CA MET A 13 -13.87 13.05 -14.86
C MET A 13 -14.02 14.07 -13.73
N TYR A 14 -13.86 13.61 -12.49
CA TYR A 14 -13.94 14.45 -11.29
C TYR A 14 -12.56 14.61 -10.68
N HIS A 15 -12.05 15.83 -10.65
CA HIS A 15 -10.77 16.13 -10.00
C HIS A 15 -10.95 16.32 -8.49
N PRO A 16 -9.95 15.91 -7.68
CA PRO A 16 -9.96 16.20 -6.26
C PRO A 16 -9.94 17.72 -6.03
N PRO A 17 -10.65 18.25 -5.00
CA PRO A 17 -10.58 19.66 -4.64
C PRO A 17 -9.14 20.09 -4.32
N GLU A 18 -8.77 21.34 -4.63
CA GLU A 18 -7.40 21.85 -4.42
C GLU A 18 -6.91 21.70 -2.97
N GLY A 19 -7.80 21.92 -2.00
CA GLY A 19 -7.47 21.75 -0.59
C GLY A 19 -7.05 20.32 -0.23
N LEU A 20 -7.63 19.31 -0.88
CA LEU A 20 -7.27 17.91 -0.65
C LEU A 20 -5.93 17.57 -1.33
N GLN A 21 -5.66 18.12 -2.51
CA GLN A 21 -4.43 17.85 -3.26
C GLN A 21 -3.18 18.26 -2.48
N LYS A 22 -3.22 19.42 -1.80
CA LYS A 22 -2.06 19.99 -1.11
C LYS A 22 -1.52 19.12 0.03
N ASP A 23 -2.40 18.49 0.79
CA ASP A 23 -2.03 17.72 1.99
C ASP A 23 -2.04 16.19 1.74
N ALA A 24 -2.41 15.75 0.54
CA ALA A 24 -2.45 14.35 0.17
C ALA A 24 -1.03 13.76 0.01
N HIS A 25 -0.84 12.53 0.46
CA HIS A 25 0.40 11.77 0.22
C HIS A 25 0.66 11.49 -1.27
N VAL A 26 -0.38 11.53 -2.10
CA VAL A 26 -0.32 11.43 -3.56
C VAL A 26 -1.18 12.58 -4.13
N PRO A 27 -0.58 13.73 -4.47
CA PRO A 27 -1.32 14.96 -4.73
C PRO A 27 -2.01 14.97 -6.11
N ASP A 28 -1.47 14.24 -7.08
CA ASP A 28 -1.94 14.22 -8.45
C ASP A 28 -1.71 12.86 -9.13
N PHE A 29 -2.22 12.75 -10.36
CA PHE A 29 -2.15 11.52 -11.14
C PHE A 29 -0.74 11.17 -11.61
N ASN A 30 0.12 12.16 -11.87
CA ASN A 30 1.50 11.89 -12.29
C ASN A 30 2.30 11.30 -11.13
N CYS A 31 2.13 11.84 -9.92
CA CYS A 31 2.74 11.28 -8.72
C CYS A 31 2.30 9.82 -8.48
N TYR A 32 1.01 9.52 -8.67
CA TYR A 32 0.52 8.14 -8.66
C TYR A 32 1.21 7.26 -9.71
N LEU A 33 1.32 7.73 -10.96
CA LEU A 33 1.94 6.97 -12.04
C LEU A 33 3.42 6.67 -11.76
N GLU A 34 4.16 7.61 -11.19
CA GLU A 34 5.56 7.43 -10.79
C GLU A 34 5.69 6.36 -9.69
N LEU A 35 4.87 6.46 -8.63
CA LEU A 35 4.84 5.47 -7.55
C LEU A 35 4.44 4.08 -8.06
N TYR A 36 3.41 4.03 -8.91
CA TYR A 36 2.95 2.79 -9.53
C TYR A 36 4.04 2.17 -10.39
N LYS A 37 4.68 2.95 -11.25
CA LYS A 37 5.78 2.49 -12.10
C LYS A 37 6.92 1.90 -11.25
N LYS A 38 7.33 2.61 -10.19
CA LYS A 38 8.34 2.12 -9.24
C LYS A 38 7.91 0.80 -8.57
N SER A 39 6.64 0.67 -8.18
CA SER A 39 6.12 -0.55 -7.55
C SER A 39 6.17 -1.79 -8.46
N ILE A 40 6.08 -1.59 -9.77
CA ILE A 40 6.06 -2.67 -10.77
C ILE A 40 7.46 -2.98 -11.29
N GLU A 41 8.25 -1.96 -11.59
CA GLU A 41 9.60 -2.11 -12.15
C GLU A 41 10.65 -2.46 -11.09
N GLU A 42 10.49 -1.94 -9.86
CA GLU A 42 11.44 -2.12 -8.76
C GLU A 42 10.73 -2.59 -7.46
N PRO A 43 9.98 -3.72 -7.48
CA PRO A 43 9.12 -4.12 -6.38
C PRO A 43 9.87 -4.36 -5.07
N ASP A 44 11.06 -4.98 -5.10
CA ASP A 44 11.86 -5.20 -3.90
C ASP A 44 12.27 -3.89 -3.20
N ALA A 45 12.67 -2.87 -3.98
CA ALA A 45 13.08 -1.58 -3.44
C ALA A 45 11.88 -0.80 -2.90
N PHE A 46 10.79 -0.76 -3.68
CA PHE A 46 9.54 -0.11 -3.28
C PHE A 46 8.99 -0.68 -1.97
N TRP A 47 8.83 -2.00 -1.88
CA TRP A 47 8.26 -2.62 -0.69
C TRP A 47 9.22 -2.61 0.51
N LYS A 48 10.55 -2.54 0.32
CA LYS A 48 11.51 -2.27 1.41
C LYS A 48 11.29 -0.91 2.05
N GLU A 49 11.11 0.11 1.21
CA GLU A 49 10.85 1.47 1.67
C GLU A 49 9.56 1.51 2.51
N VAL A 50 8.47 0.97 1.99
CA VAL A 50 7.20 0.86 2.73
C VAL A 50 7.33 0.04 4.01
N ALA A 51 8.07 -1.08 3.97
CA ALA A 51 8.28 -1.92 5.14
C ALA A 51 9.11 -1.24 6.24
N SER A 52 9.94 -0.26 5.90
CA SER A 52 10.81 0.43 6.85
C SER A 52 10.04 1.27 7.88
N ASP A 53 8.80 1.65 7.57
CA ASP A 53 7.90 2.36 8.48
C ASP A 53 7.30 1.48 9.60
N PHE A 54 7.52 0.17 9.53
CA PHE A 54 7.02 -0.79 10.51
C PHE A 54 8.10 -1.24 11.48
N TYR A 55 7.67 -1.55 12.71
CA TYR A 55 8.53 -2.23 13.65
C TYR A 55 8.72 -3.68 13.23
N TRP A 56 9.97 -4.12 13.20
CA TRP A 56 10.36 -5.50 12.99
C TRP A 56 11.25 -5.96 14.14
N LYS A 57 10.84 -7.03 14.83
CA LYS A 57 11.70 -7.69 15.82
C LYS A 57 12.90 -8.35 15.14
N LYS A 58 12.68 -8.90 13.96
CA LYS A 58 13.72 -9.32 13.02
C LYS A 58 13.37 -8.73 11.65
N PRO A 59 14.19 -7.86 11.06
CA PRO A 59 13.91 -7.33 9.73
C PRO A 59 13.97 -8.44 8.67
N PRO A 60 13.38 -8.23 7.48
CA PRO A 60 13.47 -9.18 6.37
C PRO A 60 14.92 -9.44 5.99
N THR A 61 15.29 -10.69 5.81
CA THR A 61 16.65 -11.09 5.40
C THR A 61 16.70 -11.70 4.00
N GLY A 62 15.54 -12.07 3.44
CA GLY A 62 15.41 -12.63 2.09
C GLY A 62 14.84 -11.65 1.06
N GLN A 63 14.30 -12.21 -0.03
CA GLN A 63 13.51 -11.44 -1.00
C GLN A 63 12.26 -10.88 -0.33
N ILE A 64 11.86 -9.69 -0.78
CA ILE A 64 10.79 -8.92 -0.17
C ILE A 64 9.44 -9.36 -0.68
N LEU A 65 9.38 -9.74 -1.96
CA LEU A 65 8.20 -10.29 -2.60
C LEU A 65 8.66 -11.42 -3.54
N GLN A 66 8.20 -12.63 -3.26
CA GLN A 66 8.45 -13.80 -4.08
C GLN A 66 7.13 -14.54 -4.30
N TYR A 67 6.80 -14.86 -5.54
CA TYR A 67 5.56 -15.57 -5.84
C TYR A 67 5.69 -16.47 -7.07
N ASN A 68 4.81 -17.47 -7.13
CA ASN A 68 4.53 -18.23 -8.34
C ASN A 68 3.02 -18.39 -8.48
N PHE A 69 2.47 -17.93 -9.61
CA PHE A 69 1.08 -18.17 -10.00
C PHE A 69 0.96 -19.12 -11.21
N ASP A 70 2.08 -19.57 -11.75
CA ASP A 70 2.14 -20.47 -12.90
C ASP A 70 2.14 -21.92 -12.42
N VAL A 71 1.01 -22.59 -12.60
CA VAL A 71 0.80 -24.00 -12.20
C VAL A 71 1.76 -24.97 -12.91
N THR A 72 2.36 -24.56 -14.03
CA THR A 72 3.33 -25.39 -14.76
C THR A 72 4.73 -25.30 -14.18
N LYS A 73 5.03 -24.26 -13.39
CA LYS A 73 6.36 -24.00 -12.79
C LYS A 73 6.50 -24.50 -11.36
N GLY A 74 5.53 -25.28 -10.88
CA GLY A 74 5.50 -25.87 -9.55
C GLY A 74 4.39 -25.30 -8.68
N ASN A 75 4.59 -25.38 -7.36
CA ASN A 75 3.57 -24.99 -6.40
C ASN A 75 3.23 -23.50 -6.51
N ILE A 76 1.96 -23.19 -6.32
CA ILE A 76 1.48 -21.82 -6.20
C ILE A 76 1.85 -21.29 -4.81
N TYR A 77 2.51 -20.15 -4.75
CA TYR A 77 2.88 -19.52 -3.49
C TYR A 77 3.02 -18.00 -3.61
N VAL A 78 2.89 -17.32 -2.49
CA VAL A 78 3.25 -15.91 -2.31
C VAL A 78 3.95 -15.79 -0.96
N LYS A 79 5.11 -15.15 -0.96
CA LYS A 79 5.93 -14.88 0.21
C LYS A 79 6.27 -13.41 0.21
N CYS A 80 6.01 -12.76 1.33
CA CYS A 80 6.36 -11.36 1.55
C CYS A 80 7.26 -11.27 2.77
N MET A 81 8.32 -10.47 2.69
CA MET A 81 9.22 -10.17 3.80
C MET A 81 9.87 -11.44 4.39
N GLU A 82 10.42 -12.32 3.55
CA GLU A 82 10.95 -13.61 3.99
C GLU A 82 12.01 -13.45 5.10
N GLY A 83 11.88 -14.25 6.17
CA GLY A 83 12.77 -14.22 7.34
C GLY A 83 12.43 -13.12 8.36
N ALA A 84 11.51 -12.22 8.05
CA ALA A 84 11.10 -11.18 8.97
C ALA A 84 10.26 -11.74 10.13
N THR A 85 10.30 -11.07 11.28
CA THR A 85 9.45 -11.37 12.43
C THR A 85 8.95 -10.06 13.02
N THR A 86 7.64 -9.95 13.19
CA THR A 86 7.01 -8.83 13.86
C THR A 86 5.83 -9.29 14.70
N ASN A 87 5.22 -8.37 15.44
CA ASN A 87 3.98 -8.58 16.17
C ASN A 87 2.99 -7.47 15.79
N MET A 88 1.77 -7.86 15.43
CA MET A 88 0.73 -6.91 15.01
C MET A 88 0.34 -5.96 16.15
N CYS A 89 0.12 -6.46 17.36
CA CYS A 89 -0.20 -5.62 18.51
C CYS A 89 0.90 -4.59 18.79
N TYR A 90 2.17 -4.98 18.60
CA TYR A 90 3.27 -4.03 18.79
C TYR A 90 3.20 -2.86 17.78
N ASN A 91 2.94 -3.16 16.50
CA ASN A 91 2.83 -2.12 15.47
C ASN A 91 1.57 -1.25 15.59
N VAL A 92 0.46 -1.81 16.08
CA VAL A 92 -0.82 -1.08 16.14
C VAL A 92 -1.02 -0.37 17.49
N LEU A 93 -0.44 -0.87 18.57
CA LEU A 93 -0.64 -0.35 19.92
C LEU A 93 0.66 0.01 20.63
N ASP A 94 1.53 -0.96 20.94
CA ASP A 94 2.69 -0.72 21.81
C ASP A 94 3.59 0.39 21.31
N ARG A 95 3.94 0.41 20.01
CA ARG A 95 4.80 1.46 19.44
C ARG A 95 4.15 2.83 19.52
N ASN A 96 2.82 2.92 19.43
CA ASN A 96 2.13 4.20 19.50
C ASN A 96 2.18 4.75 20.94
N VAL A 97 1.99 3.87 21.93
CA VAL A 97 2.05 4.25 23.35
C VAL A 97 3.49 4.54 23.78
N LYS A 98 4.43 3.62 23.51
CA LYS A 98 5.81 3.64 24.02
C LYS A 98 6.73 4.52 23.17
N ASP A 99 6.74 4.30 21.86
CA ASP A 99 7.74 4.92 20.97
C ASP A 99 7.28 6.29 20.47
N LYS A 100 5.96 6.48 20.28
CA LYS A 100 5.37 7.75 19.83
C LYS A 100 4.74 8.60 20.94
N ASN A 101 4.72 8.11 22.18
CA ASN A 101 4.16 8.80 23.34
C ASN A 101 2.69 9.25 23.15
N LEU A 102 1.87 8.39 22.54
CA LEU A 102 0.46 8.65 22.25
C LEU A 102 -0.49 7.90 23.22
N GLY A 103 -0.05 7.59 24.44
CA GLY A 103 -0.82 6.80 25.41
C GLY A 103 -2.18 7.41 25.79
N GLU A 104 -2.25 8.74 25.85
CA GLU A 104 -3.48 9.48 26.18
C GLU A 104 -4.37 9.74 24.95
N ARG A 105 -3.92 9.36 23.74
CA ARG A 105 -4.69 9.57 22.51
C ARG A 105 -5.70 8.45 22.34
N VAL A 106 -6.98 8.82 22.21
CA VAL A 106 -8.06 7.88 21.91
C VAL A 106 -7.72 7.10 20.63
N ALA A 107 -7.62 5.77 20.75
CA ALA A 107 -7.35 4.87 19.63
C ALA A 107 -8.63 4.31 19.00
N PHE A 108 -9.69 4.12 19.78
CA PHE A 108 -10.99 3.59 19.37
C PHE A 108 -12.09 4.13 20.31
N TYR A 109 -13.28 4.40 19.76
CA TYR A 109 -14.49 4.82 20.47
C TYR A 109 -15.66 3.95 20.02
#